data_AF-A0A943GG56-F1
#
_entry.id   AF-A0A943GG56-F1
#
_cell.length_a   1.000
_cell.length_b   1.000
_cell.length_c   1.000
_cell.angle_alpha   90.00
_cell.angle_beta   90.00
_cell.angle_gamma   90.00
#
_symmetry.space_group_name_H-M   'P 1'
#
loop_
_entity.id
_entity.type
_entity.pdbx_description
1 polymer ?
#
loop_
_entity_poly.entity_id
_entity_poly.type
_entity_poly.pdbx_seq_one_letter_code
_entity_poly.pdbx_strand_id
1 'polypeptide(L)'
;MVIKRECKQCGEEFTLTDSEMKFYNEKGLNLPKRCSECRNKNKNINNNEKDNIKEPNIKKVSTNNKSKTFRNIIIVALLLLLSFIGKVFNIDLDALNIGSILQSQQTGTVLEFRNDNLWEEHFIKHGSEFGYSTKEEYLQGANEVVASAYSKHKKEAEDGDDIYYDTENNEIVFVSEDGYIRTYFKPTDGINYYNRQ
;
A
#
# COMPACT_ATOMS: atom_id res chain seq x y z
N MET A 1 -18.14 -15.25 -16.37
CA MET A 1 -18.20 -15.34 -14.92
C MET A 1 -18.99 -14.14 -14.40
N VAL A 2 -19.65 -14.31 -13.26
CA VAL A 2 -20.40 -13.25 -12.58
C VAL A 2 -20.13 -13.41 -11.10
N ILE A 3 -19.80 -12.31 -10.43
CA ILE A 3 -19.63 -12.29 -8.97
C ILE A 3 -20.86 -11.62 -8.36
N LYS A 4 -21.47 -12.26 -7.37
CA LYS A 4 -22.57 -11.69 -6.58
C LYS A 4 -22.00 -11.07 -5.31
N ARG A 5 -22.48 -9.88 -4.93
CA ARG A 5 -22.08 -9.17 -3.72
C ARG A 5 -23.26 -8.46 -3.09
N GLU A 6 -23.21 -8.24 -1.79
CA GLU A 6 -24.16 -7.40 -1.07
C GLU A 6 -23.68 -5.94 -1.04
N CYS A 7 -24.55 -4.97 -1.33
CA CYS A 7 -24.16 -3.57 -1.27
C CYS A 7 -24.01 -3.08 0.18
N LYS A 8 -22.83 -2.56 0.55
CA LYS A 8 -22.58 -1.97 1.90
C LYS A 8 -23.49 -0.81 2.32
N GLN A 9 -24.27 -0.24 1.41
CA GLN A 9 -25.10 0.94 1.69
C GLN A 9 -26.59 0.61 1.74
N CYS A 10 -27.12 -0.18 0.80
CA CYS A 10 -28.53 -0.56 0.79
C CYS A 10 -28.82 -2.02 1.19
N GLY A 11 -27.79 -2.87 1.31
CA GLY A 11 -27.96 -4.30 1.61
C GLY A 11 -28.49 -5.13 0.43
N GLU A 12 -28.76 -4.53 -0.73
CA GLU A 12 -29.24 -5.28 -1.89
C GLU A 12 -28.10 -6.05 -2.57
N GLU A 13 -28.42 -7.26 -3.04
CA GLU A 13 -27.50 -8.05 -3.86
C GLU A 13 -27.35 -7.39 -5.25
N PHE A 14 -26.11 -7.26 -5.70
CA PHE A 14 -25.79 -6.83 -7.06
C PHE A 14 -24.71 -7.74 -7.66
N THR A 15 -24.66 -7.78 -8.99
CA THR A 15 -23.71 -8.62 -9.73
C THR A 15 -22.66 -7.79 -10.44
N LEU A 16 -21.42 -8.27 -10.46
CA LEU A 16 -20.36 -7.77 -11.33
C LEU A 16 -20.13 -8.78 -12.45
N THR A 17 -20.34 -8.33 -13.68
CA THR A 17 -20.04 -9.09 -14.88
C THR A 17 -18.55 -9.06 -15.21
N ASP A 18 -18.06 -10.04 -15.98
CA ASP A 18 -16.66 -10.04 -16.46
C ASP A 18 -16.27 -8.74 -17.15
N SER A 19 -17.16 -8.19 -17.98
CA SER A 19 -16.93 -6.93 -18.69
C SER A 19 -16.77 -5.75 -17.74
N GLU A 20 -17.57 -5.70 -16.67
CA GLU A 20 -17.44 -4.66 -15.64
C GLU A 20 -16.14 -4.83 -14.85
N MET A 21 -15.82 -6.04 -14.41
CA MET A 21 -14.58 -6.31 -13.69
C MET A 21 -13.36 -5.93 -14.53
N LYS A 22 -13.37 -6.33 -15.81
CA LYS A 22 -12.34 -5.96 -16.77
C LYS A 22 -12.23 -4.45 -16.92
N PHE A 23 -13.34 -3.72 -17.01
CA PHE A 23 -13.33 -2.26 -17.05
C PHE A 23 -12.64 -1.65 -15.82
N TYR A 24 -12.94 -2.11 -14.59
CA TYR A 24 -12.27 -1.58 -13.40
C TYR A 24 -10.78 -1.89 -13.43
N ASN A 25 -10.41 -3.14 -13.71
CA ASN A 25 -9.01 -3.56 -13.74
C ASN A 25 -8.20 -2.82 -14.82
N GLU A 26 -8.73 -2.67 -16.04
CA GLU A 26 -8.08 -1.91 -17.12
C GLU A 26 -7.96 -0.41 -16.81
N LYS A 27 -8.85 0.13 -15.97
CA LYS A 27 -8.75 1.50 -15.48
C LYS A 27 -7.87 1.63 -14.24
N GLY A 28 -7.28 0.54 -13.74
CA GLY A 28 -6.51 0.54 -12.51
C GLY A 28 -7.37 0.86 -11.29
N LEU A 29 -8.64 0.52 -11.30
CA LEU A 29 -9.59 0.79 -10.22
C LEU A 29 -9.86 -0.46 -9.39
N ASN A 30 -10.16 -0.26 -8.12
CA ASN A 30 -10.67 -1.31 -7.25
C ASN A 30 -12.12 -1.65 -7.59
N LEU A 31 -12.49 -2.92 -7.46
CA LEU A 31 -13.88 -3.37 -7.64
C LEU A 31 -14.82 -2.70 -6.62
N PRO A 32 -16.04 -2.34 -7.02
CA PRO A 32 -16.95 -1.60 -6.15
C PRO A 32 -17.55 -2.49 -5.04
N LYS A 33 -17.59 -1.94 -3.81
CA LYS A 33 -18.30 -2.50 -2.64
C LYS A 33 -19.79 -2.06 -2.55
N ARG A 34 -20.25 -1.24 -3.50
CA ARG A 34 -21.62 -0.68 -3.53
C ARG A 34 -22.23 -0.85 -4.91
N CYS A 35 -23.54 -1.12 -4.95
CA CYS A 35 -24.30 -1.21 -6.19
C CYS A 35 -24.20 0.11 -7.00
N SER A 36 -24.47 0.02 -8.31
CA SER A 36 -24.42 1.17 -9.21
C SER A 36 -25.30 2.34 -8.74
N GLU A 37 -26.50 2.04 -8.23
CA GLU A 37 -27.42 3.04 -7.71
C GLU A 37 -26.84 3.83 -6.54
N CYS A 38 -26.29 3.14 -5.52
CA CYS A 38 -25.70 3.79 -4.35
C CYS A 38 -24.47 4.63 -4.74
N ARG A 39 -23.64 4.15 -5.68
CA ARG A 39 -22.48 4.90 -6.16
C ARG A 39 -22.89 6.18 -6.90
N ASN A 40 -23.93 6.11 -7.72
CA ASN A 40 -24.46 7.28 -8.44
C ASN A 40 -25.06 8.31 -7.48
N LYS A 41 -25.80 7.87 -6.45
CA LYS A 41 -26.34 8.75 -5.40
C LYS A 41 -25.22 9.52 -4.69
N ASN A 42 -24.13 8.84 -4.31
CA ASN A 42 -23.01 9.47 -3.61
C ASN A 42 -22.21 10.44 -4.50
N LYS A 43 -22.10 10.15 -5.81
CA LYS A 43 -21.46 11.06 -6.77
C LYS A 43 -22.19 12.40 -6.83
N ASN A 44 -23.52 12.37 -6.83
CA ASN A 44 -24.34 13.58 -6.90
C ASN A 44 -24.23 14.43 -5.63
N ILE A 45 -24.13 13.80 -4.46
CA ILE A 45 -23.91 14.50 -3.17
C ILE A 45 -22.58 15.24 -3.19
N ASN A 46 -21.49 14.58 -3.59
CA ASN A 46 -20.15 15.16 -3.60
C ASN A 46 -20.02 16.33 -4.60
N ASN A 47 -20.77 16.31 -5.70
CA ASN A 47 -20.79 17.42 -6.66
C ASN A 47 -21.51 18.64 -6.09
N ASN A 48 -22.65 18.44 -5.41
CA ASN A 48 -23.41 19.53 -4.79
C ASN A 48 -22.65 20.18 -3.62
N GLU A 49 -21.78 19.44 -2.93
CA GLU A 49 -20.94 19.97 -1.84
C GLU A 49 -19.74 20.77 -2.38
N LYS A 50 -19.15 20.35 -3.50
CA LYS A 50 -18.05 21.09 -4.17
C LYS A 50 -18.48 22.48 -4.66
N ASP A 51 -19.75 22.66 -5.02
CA ASP A 51 -20.29 23.97 -5.42
C ASP A 51 -20.47 24.94 -4.23
N ASN A 52 -20.33 24.47 -2.99
CA ASN A 52 -20.56 25.26 -1.77
C ASN A 52 -19.30 25.57 -0.93
N ILE A 53 -18.12 25.14 -1.37
CA ILE A 53 -16.85 25.49 -0.72
C ILE A 53 -16.19 26.61 -1.52
N LYS A 54 -16.28 27.86 -1.04
CA LYS A 54 -15.38 28.93 -1.50
C LYS A 54 -13.95 28.51 -1.19
N GLU A 55 -13.14 28.30 -2.23
CA GLU A 55 -11.70 28.00 -2.10
C GLU A 55 -11.03 28.92 -1.08
N PRO A 56 -10.42 28.40 0.00
CA PRO A 56 -9.42 29.16 0.71
C PRO A 56 -8.18 29.29 -0.19
N ASN A 57 -7.76 30.54 -0.39
CA ASN A 57 -6.63 30.94 -1.22
C ASN A 57 -5.31 30.40 -0.62
N ILE A 58 -4.94 29.17 -0.94
CA ILE A 58 -3.63 28.62 -0.59
C ILE A 58 -2.64 29.07 -1.67
N LYS A 59 -1.79 30.05 -1.33
CA LYS A 59 -0.64 30.42 -2.13
C LYS A 59 0.20 29.16 -2.38
N LYS A 60 0.28 28.71 -3.64
CA LYS A 60 1.24 27.68 -4.07
C LYS A 60 2.64 28.19 -3.78
N VAL A 61 3.23 27.73 -2.67
CA VAL A 61 4.65 27.93 -2.41
C VAL A 61 5.40 27.01 -3.36
N SER A 62 6.12 27.63 -4.29
CA SER A 62 7.14 26.95 -5.09
C SER A 62 8.29 26.54 -4.17
N THR A 63 8.33 25.26 -3.78
CA THR A 63 9.51 24.68 -3.15
C THR A 63 10.46 24.22 -4.25
N ASN A 64 11.49 25.04 -4.50
CA ASN A 64 12.63 24.66 -5.31
C ASN A 64 13.41 23.55 -4.58
N ASN A 65 13.10 22.30 -4.85
CA ASN A 65 13.86 21.16 -4.31
C ASN A 65 15.19 21.03 -5.08
N LYS A 66 16.20 21.79 -4.61
CA LYS A 66 17.59 21.53 -4.98
C LYS A 66 18.07 20.25 -4.30
N SER A 67 18.66 19.39 -5.13
CA SER A 67 19.72 18.42 -4.83
C SER A 67 19.31 16.96 -4.56
N LYS A 68 19.10 16.26 -5.67
CA LYS A 68 19.00 14.80 -5.83
C LYS A 68 20.38 14.10 -5.80
N THR A 69 21.45 14.75 -5.33
CA THR A 69 22.85 14.30 -5.56
C THR A 69 23.60 13.75 -4.34
N PHE A 70 23.01 13.70 -3.14
CA PHE A 70 23.76 13.24 -1.94
C PHE A 70 23.64 11.75 -1.59
N ARG A 71 22.66 11.01 -2.14
CA ARG A 71 22.51 9.56 -1.86
C ARG A 71 23.56 8.67 -2.54
N ASN A 72 24.07 9.05 -3.71
CA ASN A 72 25.08 8.24 -4.42
C ASN A 72 26.50 8.39 -3.84
N ILE A 73 26.79 9.45 -3.10
CA ILE A 73 28.13 9.68 -2.51
C ILE A 73 28.34 8.77 -1.29
N ILE A 74 27.29 8.53 -0.50
CA ILE A 74 27.38 7.73 0.73
C ILE A 74 27.67 6.25 0.40
N ILE A 75 27.06 5.70 -0.64
CA ILE A 75 27.26 4.31 -1.06
C ILE A 75 28.70 4.09 -1.57
N VAL A 76 29.24 5.02 -2.35
CA VAL A 76 30.63 4.93 -2.85
C VAL A 76 31.64 5.06 -1.70
N ALA A 77 31.38 5.94 -0.73
CA ALA A 77 32.23 6.10 0.45
C ALA A 77 32.22 4.84 1.35
N LEU A 78 31.05 4.20 1.51
CA LEU A 78 30.93 2.95 2.27
C LEU A 78 31.66 1.78 1.60
N LEU A 79 31.56 1.65 0.27
CA LEU A 79 32.26 0.62 -0.50
C LEU A 79 33.79 0.81 -0.45
N LEU A 80 34.27 2.06 -0.47
CA LEU A 80 35.69 2.36 -0.33
C LEU A 80 36.22 2.07 1.09
N LEU A 81 35.42 2.37 2.14
CA LEU A 81 35.76 2.04 3.52
C LEU A 81 35.81 0.52 3.76
N LEU A 82 34.85 -0.24 3.23
CA LEU A 82 34.84 -1.71 3.32
C LEU A 82 36.03 -2.34 2.57
N SER A 83 36.42 -1.79 1.42
CA SER A 83 37.63 -2.21 0.70
C SER A 83 38.92 -1.94 1.50
N PHE A 84 38.95 -0.86 2.27
CA PHE A 84 40.08 -0.55 3.14
C PHE A 84 40.15 -1.48 4.36
N ILE A 85 39.01 -1.81 4.97
CA ILE A 85 38.92 -2.74 6.11
C ILE A 85 39.34 -4.16 5.68
N GLY A 86 38.89 -4.65 4.52
CA GLY A 86 39.29 -5.98 4.02
C GLY A 86 40.81 -6.13 3.85
N LYS A 87 41.50 -5.07 3.39
CA LYS A 87 42.98 -5.06 3.22
C LYS A 87 43.74 -5.03 4.54
N VAL A 88 43.19 -4.39 5.58
CA VAL A 88 43.85 -4.24 6.88
C VAL A 88 43.73 -5.49 7.74
N PHE A 89 42.62 -6.24 7.61
CA PHE A 89 42.34 -7.42 8.45
C PHE A 89 42.54 -8.77 7.76
N ASN A 90 42.95 -8.80 6.48
CA ASN A 90 43.18 -10.03 5.71
C ASN A 90 41.98 -11.01 5.77
N ILE A 91 40.77 -10.44 5.78
CA ILE A 91 39.52 -11.20 5.85
C ILE A 91 39.11 -11.51 4.41
N ASP A 92 39.02 -12.81 4.11
CA ASP A 92 38.48 -13.28 2.84
C ASP A 92 36.95 -13.10 2.83
N LEU A 93 36.50 -12.05 2.15
CA LEU A 93 35.09 -11.65 2.04
C LEU A 93 34.28 -12.60 1.15
N ASP A 94 34.89 -13.65 0.58
CA ASP A 94 34.20 -14.71 -0.15
C ASP A 94 33.52 -15.72 0.80
N ALA A 95 33.87 -15.69 2.10
CA ALA A 95 33.26 -16.55 3.12
C ALA A 95 31.95 -16.01 3.71
N LEU A 96 31.62 -14.74 3.47
CA LEU A 96 30.26 -14.27 3.66
C LEU A 96 29.48 -14.69 2.42
N ASN A 97 28.75 -15.80 2.53
CA ASN A 97 27.78 -16.21 1.53
C ASN A 97 26.58 -15.25 1.55
N ILE A 98 26.82 -13.96 1.31
CA ILE A 98 25.83 -12.89 1.23
C ILE A 98 24.88 -13.22 0.07
N GLY A 99 25.36 -13.92 -0.97
CA GLY A 99 24.51 -14.53 -2.00
C GLY A 99 23.42 -15.43 -1.42
N SER A 100 23.77 -16.36 -0.51
CA SER A 100 22.78 -17.21 0.17
C SER A 100 21.92 -16.47 1.19
N ILE A 101 22.42 -15.43 1.84
CA ILE A 101 21.63 -14.61 2.78
C ILE A 101 20.63 -13.74 2.01
N LEU A 102 21.05 -13.15 0.88
CA LEU A 102 20.20 -12.43 -0.08
C LEU A 102 19.22 -13.36 -0.80
N GLN A 103 19.56 -14.65 -0.95
CA GLN A 103 18.69 -15.65 -1.57
C GLN A 103 17.78 -16.36 -0.55
N SER A 104 18.08 -16.27 0.75
CA SER A 104 17.23 -16.80 1.84
C SER A 104 16.27 -15.78 2.44
N GLN A 105 16.42 -14.48 2.15
CA GLN A 105 15.32 -13.53 2.26
C GLN A 105 14.37 -13.76 1.10
N GLN A 106 13.43 -14.65 1.37
CA GLN A 106 12.27 -15.04 0.60
C GLN A 106 12.02 -14.26 -0.69
N THR A 107 11.90 -15.05 -1.75
CA THR A 107 11.14 -14.81 -2.99
C THR A 107 9.67 -14.47 -2.70
N GLY A 108 9.39 -13.44 -1.92
CA GLY A 108 8.10 -12.78 -1.84
C GLY A 108 8.07 -11.73 -2.94
N THR A 109 7.14 -11.84 -3.87
CA THR A 109 6.87 -10.76 -4.83
C THR A 109 6.60 -9.49 -4.03
N VAL A 110 7.42 -8.45 -4.21
CA VAL A 110 7.14 -7.13 -3.64
C VAL A 110 5.81 -6.66 -4.23
N LEU A 111 4.81 -6.49 -3.39
CA LEU A 111 3.48 -6.04 -3.79
C LEU A 111 3.51 -4.54 -4.00
N GLU A 112 2.66 -4.08 -4.90
CA GLU A 112 2.48 -2.66 -5.22
C GLU A 112 1.01 -2.26 -5.10
N PHE A 113 0.77 -0.95 -4.98
CA PHE A 113 -0.56 -0.42 -5.25
C PHE A 113 -0.85 -0.55 -6.74
N ARG A 114 -2.13 -0.77 -7.08
CA ARG A 114 -2.56 -0.99 -8.47
C ARG A 114 -2.13 0.12 -9.45
N ASN A 115 -1.93 1.35 -8.98
CA ASN A 115 -1.27 2.42 -9.72
C ASN A 115 -0.82 3.55 -8.78
N ASP A 116 -0.06 4.50 -9.33
CA ASP A 116 0.48 5.65 -8.60
C ASP A 116 -0.58 6.58 -7.99
N ASN A 117 -1.75 6.74 -8.64
CA ASN A 117 -2.82 7.56 -8.08
C ASN A 117 -3.39 6.94 -6.80
N LEU A 118 -3.66 5.64 -6.81
CA LEU A 118 -4.14 4.93 -5.62
C LEU A 118 -3.08 4.91 -4.52
N TRP A 119 -1.80 4.77 -4.87
CA TRP A 119 -0.70 4.86 -3.93
C TRP A 119 -0.63 6.24 -3.26
N GLU A 120 -0.68 7.31 -4.05
CA GLU A 120 -0.65 8.69 -3.60
C GLU A 120 -1.87 9.02 -2.71
N GLU A 121 -3.08 8.67 -3.16
CA GLU A 121 -4.30 8.90 -2.38
C GLU A 121 -4.23 8.21 -1.01
N HIS A 122 -3.74 6.97 -0.96
CA HIS A 122 -3.60 6.24 0.31
C HIS A 122 -2.51 6.84 1.18
N PHE A 123 -1.36 7.21 0.60
CA PHE A 123 -0.28 7.85 1.34
C PHE A 123 -0.70 9.20 1.94
N ILE A 124 -1.39 10.05 1.18
CA ILE A 124 -1.89 11.33 1.69
C ILE A 124 -2.85 11.12 2.87
N LYS A 125 -3.68 10.09 2.80
CA LYS A 125 -4.68 9.82 3.83
C LYS A 125 -4.11 9.15 5.08
N HIS A 126 -3.19 8.21 4.91
CA HIS A 126 -2.76 7.29 5.97
C HIS A 126 -1.26 7.31 6.28
N GLY A 127 -0.40 7.84 5.40
CA GLY A 127 1.05 7.81 5.57
C GLY A 127 1.55 8.45 6.87
N SER A 128 0.86 9.52 7.31
CA SER A 128 1.18 10.19 8.58
C SER A 128 0.91 9.34 9.83
N GLU A 129 0.07 8.31 9.76
CA GLU A 129 -0.23 7.39 10.87
C GLU A 129 1.00 6.57 11.30
N PHE A 130 1.99 6.46 10.42
CA PHE A 130 3.21 5.68 10.59
C PHE A 130 4.45 6.54 10.78
N GLY A 131 4.34 7.86 10.58
CA GLY A 131 5.48 8.78 10.55
C GLY A 131 6.31 8.73 9.26
N TYR A 132 5.81 8.11 8.20
CA TYR A 132 6.51 8.10 6.90
C TYR A 132 6.46 9.46 6.22
N SER A 133 7.56 9.84 5.57
CA SER A 133 7.67 11.10 4.83
C SER A 133 7.55 10.91 3.32
N THR A 134 7.62 9.67 2.85
CA THR A 134 7.59 9.34 1.43
C THR A 134 6.65 8.16 1.13
N LYS A 135 6.16 8.13 -0.12
CA LYS A 135 5.34 7.02 -0.64
C LYS A 135 6.08 5.69 -0.58
N GLU A 136 7.37 5.71 -0.87
CA GLU A 136 8.25 4.55 -0.91
C GLU A 136 8.41 3.89 0.46
N GLU A 137 8.60 4.69 1.52
CA GLU A 137 8.64 4.19 2.91
C GLU A 137 7.29 3.57 3.31
N TYR A 138 6.19 4.20 2.91
CA TYR A 138 4.84 3.69 3.17
C TYR A 138 4.55 2.38 2.43
N LEU A 139 5.01 2.23 1.18
CA LEU A 139 4.93 0.97 0.45
C LEU A 139 5.80 -0.12 1.07
N GLN A 140 7.00 0.25 1.54
CA GLN A 140 7.88 -0.66 2.24
C GLN A 140 7.22 -1.20 3.51
N GLY A 141 6.64 -0.34 4.35
CA GLY A 141 5.92 -0.75 5.55
C GLY A 141 4.79 -1.74 5.27
N ALA A 142 3.99 -1.48 4.23
CA ALA A 142 2.93 -2.42 3.83
C ALA A 142 3.50 -3.81 3.46
N ASN A 143 4.61 -3.85 2.73
CA ASN A 143 5.26 -5.09 2.36
C ASN A 143 5.91 -5.80 3.56
N GLU A 144 6.44 -5.06 4.54
CA GLU A 144 6.97 -5.63 5.78
C GLU A 144 5.89 -6.34 6.58
N VAL A 145 4.70 -5.74 6.69
CA VAL A 145 3.53 -6.39 7.34
C VAL A 145 3.12 -7.66 6.60
N VAL A 146 3.11 -7.65 5.26
CA VAL A 146 2.74 -8.83 4.46
C VAL A 146 3.79 -9.94 4.55
N ALA A 147 5.08 -9.59 4.54
CA ALA A 147 6.18 -10.55 4.59
C ALA A 147 6.44 -11.13 5.99
N SER A 148 5.93 -10.48 7.04
CA SER A 148 6.15 -10.91 8.42
C SER A 148 5.44 -12.23 8.73
N ALA A 149 6.21 -13.21 9.18
CA ALA A 149 5.69 -14.48 9.69
C ALA A 149 4.86 -14.34 10.98
N TYR A 150 4.93 -13.17 11.64
CA TYR A 150 4.18 -12.88 12.86
C TYR A 150 2.85 -12.18 12.60
N SER A 151 2.64 -11.67 11.38
CA SER A 151 1.37 -11.06 11.00
C SER A 151 0.25 -12.08 11.03
N LYS A 152 -0.90 -11.71 11.60
CA LYS A 152 -2.12 -12.49 11.47
C LYS A 152 -2.61 -12.40 10.04
N HIS A 153 -3.08 -13.53 9.50
CA HIS A 153 -3.55 -13.62 8.12
C HIS A 153 -4.91 -14.31 8.03
N LYS A 154 -5.83 -13.77 7.23
CA LYS A 154 -7.11 -14.40 6.86
C LYS A 154 -7.65 -13.83 5.55
N LYS A 155 -8.70 -14.46 5.02
CA LYS A 155 -9.49 -13.92 3.90
C LYS A 155 -10.60 -12.99 4.40
N GLU A 156 -10.79 -11.85 3.73
CA GLU A 156 -11.95 -10.95 3.91
C GLU A 156 -13.22 -11.69 3.47
N ALA A 157 -14.29 -11.61 4.27
CA ALA A 157 -15.55 -12.26 3.92
C ALA A 157 -16.26 -11.60 2.72
N GLU A 158 -16.00 -10.30 2.49
CA GLU A 158 -16.68 -9.50 1.48
C GLU A 158 -16.04 -9.64 0.09
N ASP A 159 -14.74 -9.38 -0.01
CA ASP A 159 -14.05 -9.33 -1.30
C ASP A 159 -13.12 -10.49 -1.58
N GLY A 160 -12.87 -11.37 -0.60
CA GLY A 160 -11.87 -12.44 -0.74
C GLY A 160 -10.42 -11.93 -0.72
N ASP A 161 -10.23 -10.65 -0.37
CA ASP A 161 -8.90 -10.07 -0.15
C ASP A 161 -8.15 -10.83 0.95
N ASP A 162 -6.83 -10.91 0.81
CA ASP A 162 -5.97 -11.31 1.92
C ASP A 162 -5.78 -10.14 2.88
N ILE A 163 -6.03 -10.38 4.16
CA ILE A 163 -5.87 -9.40 5.23
C ILE A 163 -4.70 -9.83 6.09
N TYR A 164 -3.71 -8.95 6.20
CA TYR A 164 -2.55 -9.10 7.08
C TYR A 164 -2.64 -8.08 8.21
N TYR A 165 -2.42 -8.51 9.44
CA TYR A 165 -2.46 -7.62 10.61
C TYR A 165 -1.27 -7.84 11.54
N ASP A 166 -0.47 -6.81 11.71
CA ASP A 166 0.58 -6.74 12.72
C ASP A 166 -0.03 -6.30 14.05
N THR A 167 -0.03 -7.22 15.03
CA THR A 167 -0.54 -6.96 16.38
C THR A 167 0.33 -6.05 17.21
N GLU A 168 1.64 -6.01 16.95
CA GLU A 168 2.59 -5.22 17.75
C GLU A 168 2.46 -3.75 17.39
N ASN A 169 2.47 -3.44 16.10
CA ASN A 169 2.46 -2.05 15.60
C ASN A 169 1.06 -1.51 15.30
N ASN A 170 0.04 -2.35 15.43
CA ASN A 170 -1.35 -2.08 15.08
C ASN A 170 -1.51 -1.62 13.62
N GLU A 171 -1.07 -2.46 12.68
CA GLU A 171 -1.02 -2.13 11.26
C GLU A 171 -1.76 -3.18 10.46
N ILE A 172 -2.56 -2.76 9.48
CA ILE A 172 -3.37 -3.67 8.67
C ILE A 172 -3.16 -3.40 7.17
N VAL A 173 -2.97 -4.48 6.41
CA VAL A 173 -2.83 -4.46 4.94
C VAL A 173 -3.88 -5.36 4.33
N PHE A 174 -4.55 -4.87 3.28
CA PHE A 174 -5.43 -5.68 2.44
C PHE A 174 -4.80 -5.84 1.06
N VAL A 175 -4.70 -7.07 0.60
CA VAL A 175 -4.16 -7.44 -0.71
C VAL A 175 -5.28 -8.09 -1.52
N SER A 176 -5.53 -7.55 -2.70
CA SER A 176 -6.54 -8.11 -3.61
C SER A 176 -6.14 -9.50 -4.10
N GLU A 177 -7.12 -10.29 -4.54
CA GLU A 177 -6.88 -11.62 -5.12
C GLU A 177 -5.95 -11.59 -6.36
N ASP A 178 -5.90 -10.46 -7.07
CA ASP A 178 -5.01 -10.24 -8.21
C ASP A 178 -3.64 -9.64 -7.84
N GLY A 179 -3.29 -9.60 -6.55
CA GLY A 179 -1.94 -9.34 -6.07
C GLY A 179 -1.57 -7.87 -5.89
N TYR A 180 -2.54 -6.99 -5.64
CA TYR A 180 -2.29 -5.56 -5.40
C TYR A 180 -2.65 -5.15 -3.98
N ILE A 181 -1.85 -4.26 -3.39
CA ILE A 181 -2.21 -3.59 -2.14
C ILE A 181 -3.41 -2.67 -2.42
N ARG A 182 -4.50 -2.89 -1.69
CA ARG A 182 -5.71 -2.04 -1.76
C ARG A 182 -5.72 -0.96 -0.70
N THR A 183 -5.25 -1.28 0.51
CA THR A 183 -5.21 -0.36 1.65
C THR A 183 -4.15 -0.78 2.65
N TYR A 184 -3.58 0.21 3.33
CA TYR A 184 -2.64 0.07 4.44
C TYR A 184 -2.91 1.21 5.44
N PHE A 185 -3.13 0.91 6.72
CA PHE A 185 -3.43 1.93 7.74
C PHE A 185 -3.33 1.36 9.17
N LYS A 186 -3.41 2.22 10.18
CA LYS A 186 -3.53 1.82 11.59
C LYS A 186 -5.01 1.86 12.04
N PRO A 187 -5.69 0.71 12.23
CA PRO A 187 -7.09 0.73 12.59
C PRO A 187 -7.30 1.25 14.02
N THR A 188 -8.26 2.17 14.20
CA THR A 188 -8.61 2.74 15.51
C THR A 188 -9.03 1.68 16.53
N ASP A 189 -9.75 0.65 16.10
CA ASP A 189 -10.23 -0.42 16.99
C ASP A 189 -9.22 -1.58 17.15
N GLY A 190 -8.01 -1.40 16.62
CA GLY A 190 -6.96 -2.40 16.68
C GLY A 190 -7.36 -3.78 16.17
N ILE A 191 -7.03 -4.82 16.94
CA ILE A 191 -7.34 -6.21 16.61
C ILE A 191 -8.84 -6.46 16.41
N ASN A 192 -9.72 -5.68 17.05
CA ASN A 192 -11.16 -5.79 16.83
C ASN A 192 -11.56 -5.34 15.42
N TYR A 193 -10.77 -4.49 14.77
CA TYR A 193 -10.91 -4.19 13.34
C TYR A 193 -10.60 -5.41 12.49
N TYR A 194 -9.46 -6.04 12.71
CA TYR A 194 -9.09 -7.24 12.00
C TYR A 194 -10.14 -8.35 12.18
N ASN A 195 -10.60 -8.60 13.40
CA ASN A 195 -11.51 -9.70 13.71
C ASN A 195 -12.87 -9.60 12.99
N ARG A 196 -13.38 -8.40 12.73
CA ARG A 196 -14.70 -8.17 12.09
C ARG A 196 -14.68 -8.16 10.55
N GLN A 197 -13.50 -8.09 9.93
CA GLN A 197 -13.39 -8.16 8.46
C GLN A 197 -13.75 -9.54 7.91
#